data_AF-A0A7X0J4Q6-F1
#
_entry.id   AF-A0A7X0J4Q6-F1
#
_cell.length_a   1.000
_cell.length_b   1.000
_cell.length_c   1.000
_cell.angle_alpha   90.00
_cell.angle_beta   90.00
_cell.angle_gamma   90.00
#
_symmetry.space_group_name_H-M   'P 1'
#
loop_
_entity.id
_entity.type
_entity.pdbx_description
1 polymer ?
#
loop_
_entity_poly.entity_id
_entity_poly.type
_entity_poly.pdbx_seq_one_letter_code
_entity_poly.pdbx_strand_id
1 'polypeptide(L)'
;MRFDIITVLPDLLQSPFAHSILQRAQTKGIAEIVVHSLRDYSTNKQRSVDDYPYGGGSGMVMSIEPFARCIEALKEQRTYEEIIFMTPDGLTLNQTMANELSGVKNVIILCGHYKGIDQRIRDIYVTREISIGDYVLSGGELPAAVLVDAIVRLIPGVLNDETSALSDSFQGGLLDAPLYTRPADYKGHQVPEILLSGHEAKINDWRHEQALARTQRLRPDLLED
;
A
#
# COMPACT_ATOMS: atom_id res chain seq x y z
N MET A 1 11.91 7.56 -5.32
CA MET A 1 11.35 6.20 -5.52
C MET A 1 10.31 6.25 -6.63
N ARG A 2 10.15 5.20 -7.44
CA ARG A 2 9.20 5.15 -8.54
C ARG A 2 8.28 3.94 -8.46
N PHE A 3 7.01 4.15 -8.76
CA PHE A 3 5.99 3.11 -8.91
C PHE A 3 5.42 3.14 -10.32
N ASP A 4 5.46 2.01 -11.02
CA ASP A 4 4.80 1.79 -12.30
C ASP A 4 3.63 0.82 -12.09
N ILE A 5 2.39 1.34 -12.11
CA ILE A 5 1.19 0.57 -11.81
C ILE A 5 0.51 0.18 -13.11
N ILE A 6 0.37 -1.13 -13.36
CA ILE A 6 -0.23 -1.67 -14.57
C ILE A 6 -1.67 -2.10 -14.27
N THR A 7 -2.63 -1.46 -14.91
CA THR A 7 -4.07 -1.68 -14.67
C THR A 7 -4.88 -1.54 -15.95
N VAL A 8 -6.08 -2.13 -15.97
CA VAL A 8 -7.09 -1.93 -17.01
C VAL A 8 -8.01 -0.73 -16.77
N LEU A 9 -7.96 -0.14 -15.57
CA LEU A 9 -8.81 0.96 -15.09
C LEU A 9 -7.94 2.09 -14.47
N PRO A 10 -7.11 2.77 -15.26
CA PRO A 10 -6.19 3.81 -14.76
C PRO A 10 -6.92 4.96 -14.04
N ASP A 11 -8.13 5.32 -14.48
CA ASP A 11 -8.90 6.43 -13.92
C ASP A 11 -9.26 6.23 -12.43
N LEU A 12 -9.38 4.98 -11.97
CA LEU A 12 -9.63 4.68 -10.54
C LEU A 12 -8.48 5.13 -9.63
N LEU A 13 -7.27 5.22 -10.17
CA LEU A 13 -6.07 5.58 -9.44
C LEU A 13 -5.75 7.07 -9.51
N GLN A 14 -6.47 7.84 -10.32
CA GLN A 14 -6.20 9.27 -10.48
C GLN A 14 -6.39 10.03 -9.16
N SER A 15 -7.53 9.87 -8.50
CA SER A 15 -7.84 10.63 -7.27
C SER A 15 -6.95 10.24 -6.08
N PRO A 16 -6.73 8.95 -5.76
CA PRO A 16 -5.84 8.56 -4.66
C PRO A 16 -4.45 9.19 -4.74
N PHE A 17 -3.88 9.31 -5.95
CA PHE A 17 -2.55 9.88 -6.14
C PHE A 17 -2.53 11.40 -6.36
N ALA A 18 -3.68 12.02 -6.62
CA ALA A 18 -3.78 13.45 -6.86
C ALA A 18 -3.94 14.32 -5.59
N HIS A 19 -3.99 13.71 -4.41
CA HIS A 19 -4.30 14.42 -3.17
C HIS A 19 -3.33 14.13 -2.01
N SER A 20 -3.35 15.02 -1.01
CA SER A 20 -2.71 14.84 0.30
C SER A 20 -1.20 14.51 0.21
N ILE A 21 -0.74 13.55 1.01
CA ILE A 21 0.66 13.17 1.18
C ILE A 21 1.26 12.67 -0.14
N LEU A 22 0.51 11.89 -0.92
CA LEU A 22 0.96 11.34 -2.20
C LEU A 22 1.17 12.43 -3.26
N GLN A 23 0.27 13.42 -3.33
CA GLN A 23 0.47 14.59 -4.19
C GLN A 23 1.71 15.39 -3.79
N ARG A 24 1.92 15.59 -2.49
CA ARG A 24 3.08 16.32 -1.97
C ARG A 24 4.38 15.58 -2.26
N ALA A 25 4.41 14.25 -2.09
CA ALA A 25 5.58 13.43 -2.41
C ALA A 25 5.97 13.55 -3.90
N GLN A 26 4.97 13.54 -4.80
CA GLN A 26 5.18 13.75 -6.23
C GLN A 26 5.64 15.18 -6.57
N THR A 27 5.00 16.19 -5.97
CA THR A 27 5.36 17.60 -6.20
C THR A 27 6.79 17.90 -5.75
N LYS A 28 7.25 17.25 -4.68
CA LYS A 28 8.65 17.35 -4.19
C LYS A 28 9.63 16.46 -4.95
N GLY A 29 9.17 15.62 -5.90
CA GLY A 29 10.01 14.67 -6.62
C GLY A 29 10.57 13.52 -5.76
N ILE A 30 9.98 13.28 -4.59
CA ILE A 30 10.42 12.20 -3.67
C ILE A 30 9.92 10.85 -4.15
N ALA A 31 8.66 10.82 -4.61
CA ALA A 31 8.03 9.66 -5.21
C ALA A 31 7.50 10.02 -6.61
N GLU A 32 7.64 9.12 -7.57
CA GLU A 32 7.03 9.24 -8.88
C GLU A 32 6.06 8.07 -9.07
N ILE A 33 4.79 8.36 -9.37
CA ILE A 33 3.76 7.34 -9.54
C ILE A 33 3.24 7.45 -10.97
N VAL A 34 3.41 6.38 -11.74
CA VAL A 34 3.00 6.33 -13.14
C VAL A 34 2.04 5.17 -13.34
N VAL A 35 0.87 5.48 -13.88
CA VAL A 35 -0.18 4.50 -14.13
C VAL A 35 -0.21 4.17 -15.62
N HIS A 36 -0.07 2.89 -15.93
CA HIS A 36 -0.07 2.34 -17.29
C HIS A 36 -1.39 1.64 -17.56
N SER A 37 -2.08 2.10 -18.60
CA SER A 37 -3.23 1.38 -19.13
C SER A 37 -2.75 0.14 -19.87
N LEU A 38 -3.09 -1.04 -19.35
CA LEU A 38 -2.75 -2.32 -19.98
C LEU A 38 -3.32 -2.42 -21.42
N ARG A 39 -4.42 -1.70 -21.70
CA ARG A 39 -5.06 -1.65 -23.01
C ARG A 39 -4.16 -1.03 -24.09
N ASP A 40 -3.20 -0.20 -23.73
CA ASP A 40 -2.25 0.39 -24.68
C ASP A 40 -1.17 -0.60 -25.15
N TYR A 41 -1.05 -1.74 -24.46
CA TYR A 41 -0.09 -2.80 -24.76
C TYR A 41 -0.73 -4.00 -25.47
N SER A 42 -2.03 -3.94 -25.75
CA SER A 42 -2.73 -4.95 -26.55
C SER A 42 -2.38 -4.83 -28.04
N THR A 43 -2.26 -5.98 -28.72
CA THR A 43 -1.94 -6.07 -30.14
C THR A 43 -3.16 -6.17 -31.05
N ASN A 44 -4.35 -6.36 -30.47
CA ASN A 44 -5.58 -6.45 -31.26
C ASN A 44 -6.26 -5.07 -31.45
N LYS A 45 -7.08 -4.96 -32.50
CA LYS A 45 -7.75 -3.68 -32.85
C LYS A 45 -8.73 -3.20 -31.77
N GLN A 46 -9.28 -4.13 -31.00
CA GLN A 46 -10.27 -3.90 -29.95
C GLN A 46 -9.63 -3.52 -28.60
N ARG A 47 -8.29 -3.57 -28.50
CA ARG A 47 -7.53 -3.41 -27.26
C ARG A 47 -8.02 -4.33 -26.13
N SER A 48 -8.32 -5.58 -26.46
CA SER A 48 -8.68 -6.61 -25.48
C SER A 48 -7.47 -7.00 -24.66
N VAL A 49 -7.72 -7.32 -23.39
CA VAL A 49 -6.70 -7.61 -22.38
C VAL A 49 -7.06 -8.89 -21.60
N ASP A 50 -8.11 -9.57 -22.01
CA ASP A 50 -8.70 -10.73 -21.37
C ASP A 50 -9.33 -11.67 -22.41
N ASP A 51 -9.45 -12.94 -22.04
CA ASP A 51 -10.11 -13.99 -22.83
C ASP A 51 -10.71 -15.06 -21.90
N TYR A 52 -11.41 -16.03 -22.48
CA TYR A 52 -11.98 -17.17 -21.76
C TYR A 52 -10.87 -18.06 -21.16
N PRO A 53 -11.06 -18.57 -19.93
CA PRO A 53 -10.12 -19.50 -19.34
C PRO A 53 -10.07 -20.84 -20.09
N TYR A 54 -8.86 -21.36 -20.32
CA TYR A 54 -8.69 -22.77 -20.67
C TYR A 54 -9.25 -23.67 -19.57
N GLY A 55 -9.88 -24.79 -19.95
CA GLY A 55 -10.54 -25.70 -19.01
C GLY A 55 -12.00 -25.34 -18.68
N GLY A 56 -12.51 -24.22 -19.22
CA GLY A 56 -13.87 -23.75 -18.97
C GLY A 56 -14.02 -23.02 -17.63
N GLY A 57 -15.24 -22.59 -17.32
CA GLY A 57 -15.56 -21.78 -16.15
C GLY A 57 -16.25 -20.47 -16.50
N SER A 58 -16.64 -19.70 -15.49
CA SER A 58 -17.28 -18.39 -15.65
C SER A 58 -16.27 -17.25 -15.50
N GLY A 59 -16.51 -16.16 -16.22
CA GLY A 59 -15.65 -14.96 -16.19
C GLY A 59 -14.48 -15.02 -17.18
N MET A 60 -13.68 -13.96 -17.17
CA MET A 60 -12.55 -13.76 -18.07
C MET A 60 -11.24 -13.79 -17.29
N VAL A 61 -10.16 -14.19 -17.95
CA VAL A 61 -8.78 -14.18 -17.41
C VAL A 61 -7.97 -13.20 -18.21
N MET A 62 -7.19 -12.35 -17.54
CA MET A 62 -6.35 -11.37 -18.22
C MET A 62 -5.18 -12.05 -18.93
N SER A 63 -5.00 -11.72 -20.21
CA SER A 63 -4.03 -12.37 -21.09
C SER A 63 -2.59 -11.96 -20.77
N ILE A 64 -1.66 -12.90 -20.96
CA ILE A 64 -0.22 -12.68 -20.72
C ILE A 64 0.41 -11.60 -21.60
N GLU A 65 0.05 -11.54 -22.88
CA GLU A 65 0.78 -10.74 -23.87
C GLU A 65 0.81 -9.22 -23.55
N PRO A 66 -0.31 -8.55 -23.21
CA PRO A 66 -0.27 -7.13 -22.83
C PRO A 66 0.59 -6.87 -21.60
N PHE A 67 0.57 -7.76 -20.60
CA PHE A 67 1.39 -7.64 -19.39
C PHE A 67 2.88 -7.79 -19.72
N ALA A 68 3.24 -8.85 -20.45
CA ALA A 68 4.61 -9.11 -20.87
C ALA A 68 5.19 -7.91 -21.63
N ARG A 69 4.46 -7.39 -22.62
CA ARG A 69 4.87 -6.21 -23.41
C ARG A 69 5.09 -4.96 -22.54
N CYS A 70 4.19 -4.70 -21.60
CA CYS A 70 4.32 -3.55 -20.71
C CYS A 70 5.52 -3.70 -19.77
N ILE A 71 5.64 -4.84 -19.09
CA ILE A 71 6.73 -5.14 -18.16
C ILE A 71 8.09 -5.10 -18.88
N GLU A 72 8.21 -5.70 -20.06
CA GLU A 72 9.45 -5.71 -20.84
C GLU A 72 9.85 -4.31 -21.31
N ALA A 73 8.91 -3.54 -21.85
CA ALA A 73 9.16 -2.14 -22.26
C ALA A 73 9.58 -1.25 -21.08
N LEU A 74 9.07 -1.51 -19.87
CA LEU A 74 9.49 -0.83 -18.66
C LEU A 74 10.91 -1.26 -18.25
N LYS A 75 11.21 -2.56 -18.29
CA LYS A 75 12.54 -3.11 -17.94
C LYS A 75 13.65 -2.67 -18.88
N GLU A 76 13.34 -2.32 -20.14
CA GLU A 76 14.29 -1.69 -21.06
C GLU A 76 14.70 -0.27 -20.62
N GLN A 77 13.84 0.43 -19.88
CA GLN A 77 14.10 1.81 -19.45
C GLN A 77 14.84 1.90 -18.13
N ARG A 78 14.64 0.92 -17.23
CA ARG A 78 15.26 0.89 -15.89
C ARG A 78 15.19 -0.50 -15.26
N THR A 79 16.04 -0.73 -14.26
CA THR A 79 15.98 -1.91 -13.41
C THR A 79 14.90 -1.76 -12.35
N TYR A 80 14.11 -2.82 -12.13
CA TYR A 80 13.12 -2.92 -11.08
C TYR A 80 13.55 -3.97 -10.07
N GLU A 81 13.52 -3.60 -8.79
CA GLU A 81 13.81 -4.52 -7.69
C GLU A 81 12.61 -5.43 -7.37
N GLU A 82 11.39 -4.93 -7.58
CA GLU A 82 10.16 -5.67 -7.28
C GLU A 82 9.12 -5.53 -8.40
N ILE A 83 8.47 -6.64 -8.73
CA ILE A 83 7.28 -6.74 -9.58
C ILE A 83 6.21 -7.43 -8.75
N ILE A 84 5.31 -6.63 -8.19
CA ILE A 84 4.36 -7.04 -7.17
C ILE A 84 3.00 -7.30 -7.82
N PHE A 85 2.40 -8.46 -7.56
CA PHE A 85 1.01 -8.72 -7.93
C PHE A 85 0.09 -8.58 -6.72
N MET A 86 -0.94 -7.72 -6.84
CA MET A 86 -1.96 -7.56 -5.81
C MET A 86 -3.01 -8.67 -5.94
N THR A 87 -3.05 -9.57 -4.96
CA THR A 87 -3.87 -10.78 -5.02
C THR A 87 -4.25 -11.30 -3.62
N PRO A 88 -5.48 -11.83 -3.41
CA PRO A 88 -5.92 -12.27 -2.09
C PRO A 88 -5.20 -13.52 -1.57
N ASP A 89 -4.56 -14.31 -2.44
CA ASP A 89 -3.75 -15.48 -2.08
C ASP A 89 -2.27 -15.14 -1.80
N GLY A 90 -1.91 -13.85 -1.81
CA GLY A 90 -0.57 -13.35 -1.46
C GLY A 90 -0.35 -13.19 0.04
N LEU A 91 0.88 -12.81 0.42
CA LEU A 91 1.21 -12.49 1.81
C LEU A 91 0.46 -11.22 2.24
N THR A 92 -0.18 -11.26 3.41
CA THR A 92 -0.93 -10.11 3.92
C THR A 92 0.02 -8.94 4.24
N LEU A 93 -0.25 -7.79 3.64
CA LEU A 93 0.47 -6.54 3.84
C LEU A 93 0.50 -6.18 5.33
N ASN A 94 1.70 -5.88 5.82
CA ASN A 94 1.93 -5.41 7.18
C ASN A 94 2.98 -4.30 7.20
N GLN A 95 3.15 -3.66 8.36
CA GLN A 95 4.05 -2.51 8.49
C GLN A 95 5.52 -2.87 8.23
N THR A 96 5.96 -4.07 8.61
CA THR A 96 7.32 -4.56 8.35
C THR A 96 7.59 -4.66 6.85
N MET A 97 6.63 -5.19 6.08
CA MET A 97 6.71 -5.25 4.63
C MET A 97 6.72 -3.85 4.00
N ALA A 98 5.92 -2.91 4.51
CA ALA A 98 5.94 -1.52 4.03
C ALA A 98 7.30 -0.84 4.31
N ASN A 99 7.90 -1.08 5.48
CA ASN A 99 9.24 -0.62 5.83
C ASN A 99 10.29 -1.21 4.88
N GLU A 100 10.26 -2.52 4.62
CA GLU A 100 11.16 -3.19 3.66
C GLU A 100 11.06 -2.55 2.26
N LEU A 101 9.83 -2.43 1.76
CA LEU A 101 9.57 -1.89 0.42
C LEU A 101 9.88 -0.39 0.31
N SER A 102 9.89 0.38 1.41
CA SER A 102 10.31 1.79 1.39
C SER A 102 11.79 2.00 1.04
N GLY A 103 12.61 0.94 1.15
CA GLY A 103 14.02 0.96 0.80
C GLY A 103 14.34 0.71 -0.68
N VAL A 104 13.38 0.29 -1.50
CA VAL A 104 13.63 -0.03 -2.92
C VAL A 104 13.47 1.19 -3.83
N LYS A 105 14.05 1.19 -5.03
CA LYS A 105 14.04 2.36 -5.91
C LYS A 105 12.91 2.35 -6.93
N ASN A 106 12.70 1.23 -7.63
CA ASN A 106 11.70 1.11 -8.69
C ASN A 106 10.84 -0.14 -8.49
N VAL A 107 9.52 0.03 -8.48
CA VAL A 107 8.55 -1.06 -8.28
C VAL A 107 7.54 -1.07 -9.42
N ILE A 108 7.28 -2.26 -9.99
CA ILE A 108 6.09 -2.49 -10.82
C ILE A 108 5.00 -3.09 -9.94
N ILE A 109 3.77 -2.61 -10.07
CA ILE A 109 2.60 -3.17 -9.38
C ILE A 109 1.58 -3.62 -10.43
N LEU A 110 1.18 -4.88 -10.40
CA LEU A 110 0.20 -5.49 -11.28
C LEU A 110 -1.18 -5.50 -10.59
N CYS A 111 -2.15 -4.83 -11.21
CA CYS A 111 -3.54 -4.88 -10.78
C CYS A 111 -4.29 -5.96 -11.58
N GLY A 112 -4.71 -7.02 -10.89
CA GLY A 112 -5.62 -8.01 -11.47
C GLY A 112 -7.05 -7.46 -11.57
N HIS A 113 -7.84 -8.02 -12.49
CA HIS A 113 -9.27 -7.79 -12.62
C HIS A 113 -9.94 -9.10 -13.08
N TYR A 114 -11.26 -9.09 -13.23
CA TYR A 114 -12.04 -10.25 -13.68
C TYR A 114 -11.85 -11.46 -12.74
N LYS A 115 -11.46 -12.64 -13.25
CA LYS A 115 -11.10 -13.79 -12.41
C LYS A 115 -9.66 -13.79 -11.93
N GLY A 116 -8.80 -12.98 -12.54
CA GLY A 116 -7.37 -12.95 -12.28
C GLY A 116 -6.57 -12.80 -13.56
N ILE A 117 -5.27 -12.99 -13.43
CA ILE A 117 -4.30 -12.93 -14.52
C ILE A 117 -3.84 -14.34 -14.90
N ASP A 118 -3.37 -14.53 -16.13
CA ASP A 118 -2.74 -15.78 -16.54
C ASP A 118 -1.60 -16.17 -15.59
N GLN A 119 -1.63 -17.41 -15.09
CA GLN A 119 -0.67 -17.91 -14.10
C GLN A 119 0.79 -17.73 -14.53
N ARG A 120 1.08 -17.80 -15.85
CA ARG A 120 2.44 -17.63 -16.36
C ARG A 120 2.97 -16.22 -16.15
N ILE A 121 2.12 -15.20 -15.98
CA ILE A 121 2.56 -13.86 -15.60
C ILE A 121 3.19 -13.91 -14.19
N ARG A 122 2.53 -14.62 -13.27
CA ARG A 122 3.01 -14.85 -11.90
C ARG A 122 4.35 -15.58 -11.94
N ASP A 123 4.40 -16.69 -12.66
CA ASP A 123 5.57 -17.57 -12.69
C ASP A 123 6.81 -16.93 -13.34
N ILE A 124 6.63 -16.06 -14.34
CA ILE A 124 7.74 -15.50 -15.14
C ILE A 124 8.21 -14.14 -14.61
N TYR A 125 7.29 -13.28 -14.15
CA TYR A 125 7.60 -11.88 -13.88
C TYR A 125 7.45 -11.48 -12.41
N VAL A 126 6.52 -12.07 -11.66
CA VAL A 126 6.17 -11.59 -10.32
C VAL A 126 7.23 -12.03 -9.31
N THR A 127 7.76 -11.08 -8.56
CA THR A 127 8.72 -11.32 -7.47
C THR A 127 8.03 -11.44 -6.11
N ARG A 128 6.85 -10.84 -5.96
CA ARG A 128 6.09 -10.84 -4.71
C ARG A 128 4.59 -10.75 -4.94
N GLU A 129 3.83 -11.45 -4.12
CA GLU A 129 2.38 -11.46 -4.14
C GLU A 129 1.86 -10.93 -2.82
N ILE A 130 1.02 -9.90 -2.87
CA ILE A 130 0.57 -9.17 -1.67
C ILE A 130 -0.96 -9.11 -1.63
N SER A 131 -1.51 -9.53 -0.49
CA SER A 131 -2.91 -9.34 -0.12
C SER A 131 -3.03 -8.14 0.82
N ILE A 132 -4.17 -7.44 0.81
CA ILE A 132 -4.49 -6.41 1.83
C ILE A 132 -5.51 -6.91 2.86
N GLY A 133 -5.79 -8.22 2.87
CA GLY A 133 -6.60 -8.91 3.87
C GLY A 133 -7.52 -9.98 3.29
N ASP A 134 -8.21 -10.67 4.19
CA ASP A 134 -8.99 -11.87 3.88
C ASP A 134 -10.40 -11.52 3.36
N TYR A 135 -10.44 -10.85 2.22
CA TYR A 135 -11.66 -10.47 1.51
C TYR A 135 -11.39 -10.30 0.00
N VAL A 136 -12.45 -10.26 -0.80
CA VAL A 136 -12.35 -10.17 -2.26
C VAL A 136 -12.81 -8.80 -2.74
N LEU A 137 -11.99 -8.17 -3.59
CA LEU A 137 -12.31 -6.93 -4.28
C LEU A 137 -12.52 -7.19 -5.79
N SER A 138 -13.08 -6.20 -6.49
CA SER A 138 -13.31 -6.30 -7.94
C SER A 138 -12.02 -6.22 -8.77
N GLY A 139 -10.95 -5.65 -8.21
CA GLY A 139 -9.66 -5.48 -8.88
C GLY A 139 -8.56 -5.06 -7.92
N GLY A 140 -7.33 -5.05 -8.44
CA GLY A 140 -6.10 -4.77 -7.70
C GLY A 140 -5.80 -3.28 -7.50
N GLU A 141 -6.61 -2.37 -8.03
CA GLU A 141 -6.35 -0.92 -7.99
C GLU A 141 -6.39 -0.36 -6.57
N LEU A 142 -7.41 -0.69 -5.77
CA LEU A 142 -7.47 -0.25 -4.37
C LEU A 142 -6.32 -0.84 -3.53
N PRO A 143 -6.01 -2.14 -3.61
CA PRO A 143 -4.81 -2.71 -3.01
C PRO A 143 -3.51 -2.00 -3.42
N ALA A 144 -3.33 -1.70 -4.71
CA ALA A 144 -2.16 -0.99 -5.19
C ALA A 144 -2.06 0.42 -4.57
N ALA A 145 -3.17 1.15 -4.49
CA ALA A 145 -3.21 2.46 -3.84
C ALA A 145 -2.86 2.37 -2.34
N VAL A 146 -3.39 1.38 -1.62
CA VAL A 146 -3.07 1.13 -0.21
C VAL A 146 -1.59 0.81 -0.03
N LEU A 147 -1.02 -0.05 -0.87
CA LEU A 147 0.39 -0.42 -0.82
C LEU A 147 1.28 0.81 -1.06
N VAL A 148 1.00 1.58 -2.10
CA VAL A 148 1.78 2.79 -2.43
C VAL A 148 1.67 3.83 -1.33
N ASP A 149 0.49 4.05 -0.74
CA ASP A 149 0.32 4.98 0.38
C ASP A 149 1.14 4.57 1.61
N ALA A 150 1.06 3.30 1.99
CA ALA A 150 1.81 2.74 3.12
C ALA A 150 3.33 2.91 2.94
N ILE A 151 3.84 2.70 1.73
CA ILE A 151 5.26 2.83 1.42
C ILE A 151 5.70 4.30 1.34
N VAL A 152 4.99 5.12 0.56
CA VAL A 152 5.40 6.52 0.30
C VAL A 152 5.43 7.34 1.58
N ARG A 153 4.51 7.06 2.52
CA ARG A 153 4.48 7.73 3.82
C ARG A 153 5.76 7.54 4.65
N LEU A 154 6.51 6.48 4.40
CA LEU A 154 7.76 6.14 5.12
C LEU A 154 9.00 6.77 4.48
N ILE A 155 8.90 7.32 3.27
CA ILE A 155 10.06 7.88 2.57
C ILE A 155 10.47 9.20 3.23
N PRO A 156 11.77 9.39 3.57
CA PRO A 156 12.26 10.63 4.16
C PRO A 156 11.88 11.88 3.36
N GLY A 157 11.46 12.94 4.06
CA GLY A 157 11.00 14.20 3.47
C GLY A 157 9.53 14.24 2.98
N VAL A 158 8.79 13.12 3.01
CA VAL A 158 7.36 13.09 2.68
C VAL A 158 6.51 13.68 3.81
N LEU A 159 6.73 13.20 5.04
CA LEU A 159 6.17 13.79 6.25
C LEU A 159 6.99 15.01 6.68
N ASN A 160 6.31 15.97 7.32
CA ASN A 160 6.99 17.16 7.86
C ASN A 160 7.77 16.85 9.13
N ASP A 161 7.29 15.88 9.92
CA ASP A 161 7.93 15.38 11.12
C ASP A 161 8.12 13.88 10.96
N GLU A 162 9.37 13.46 10.75
CA GLU A 162 9.74 12.07 10.51
C GLU A 162 9.47 11.20 11.75
N THR A 163 9.49 11.80 12.95
CA THR A 163 9.19 11.07 14.19
C THR A 163 7.75 10.58 14.24
N SER A 164 6.83 11.26 13.52
CA SER A 164 5.43 10.83 13.42
C SER A 164 5.29 9.45 12.77
N ALA A 165 6.14 9.08 11.83
CA ALA A 165 6.12 7.74 11.23
C ALA A 165 6.69 6.67 12.17
N LEU A 166 7.56 7.05 13.12
CA LEU A 166 8.20 6.14 14.05
C LEU A 166 7.31 5.80 15.25
N SER A 167 6.41 6.70 15.63
CA SER A 167 5.49 6.52 16.75
C SER A 167 4.15 5.87 16.37
N ASP A 168 3.92 5.57 15.10
CA ASP A 168 2.67 4.96 14.66
C ASP A 168 2.48 3.54 15.19
N SER A 169 1.23 3.10 15.16
CA SER A 169 0.88 1.70 15.40
C SER A 169 1.71 0.77 14.49
N PHE A 170 2.10 -0.37 15.03
CA PHE A 170 2.84 -1.46 14.39
C PHE A 170 4.34 -1.22 14.14
N GLN A 171 4.88 -0.01 14.30
CA GLN A 171 6.32 0.26 14.11
C GLN A 171 7.20 -0.38 15.20
N GLY A 172 6.72 -0.36 16.44
CA GLY A 172 7.35 -1.00 17.60
C GLY A 172 6.59 -2.24 18.09
N GLY A 173 5.76 -2.86 17.24
CA GLY A 173 4.91 -3.99 17.64
C GLY A 173 3.72 -3.63 18.53
N LEU A 174 3.51 -2.34 18.84
CA LEU A 174 2.39 -1.88 19.66
C LEU A 174 1.39 -1.05 18.86
N LEU A 175 0.16 -0.95 19.34
CA LEU A 175 -0.78 0.10 18.94
C LEU A 175 -0.39 1.44 19.56
N ASP A 176 -0.72 2.54 18.89
CA ASP A 176 -0.49 3.89 19.42
C ASP A 176 -1.41 4.20 20.62
N ALA A 177 -0.94 5.12 21.46
CA ALA A 177 -1.66 5.67 22.60
C ALA A 177 -2.91 6.46 22.15
N PRO A 178 -3.89 6.70 23.04
CA PRO A 178 -5.01 7.57 22.72
C PRO A 178 -4.54 8.99 22.45
N LEU A 179 -5.08 9.58 21.37
CA LEU A 179 -4.81 10.96 20.98
C LEU A 179 -5.93 11.88 21.48
N TYR A 180 -5.52 13.04 21.99
CA TYR A 180 -6.42 14.10 22.43
C TYR A 180 -6.05 15.41 21.74
N THR A 181 -7.05 16.23 21.47
CA THR A 181 -6.85 17.59 20.96
C THR A 181 -7.83 18.54 21.62
N ARG A 182 -7.70 19.83 21.36
CA ARG A 182 -8.57 20.87 21.91
C ARG A 182 -10.02 20.64 21.49
N PRO A 183 -11.01 20.99 22.34
CA PRO A 183 -10.89 21.62 23.67
C PRO A 183 -10.50 20.65 24.79
N ALA A 184 -10.04 21.18 25.94
CA ALA A 184 -9.60 20.37 27.09
C ALA A 184 -10.76 19.63 27.80
N ASP A 185 -11.98 20.15 27.70
CA ASP A 185 -13.20 19.51 28.18
C ASP A 185 -14.24 19.55 27.06
N TYR A 186 -14.72 18.37 26.67
CA TYR A 186 -15.86 18.24 25.78
C TYR A 186 -17.02 17.56 26.52
N LYS A 187 -17.98 18.36 27.01
CA LYS A 187 -19.20 17.88 27.68
C LYS A 187 -18.93 16.99 28.91
N GLY A 188 -17.92 17.33 29.71
CA GLY A 188 -17.48 16.56 30.87
C GLY A 188 -16.46 15.46 30.55
N HIS A 189 -16.13 15.24 29.27
CA HIS A 189 -15.03 14.35 28.88
C HIS A 189 -13.73 15.16 28.84
N GLN A 190 -12.97 15.07 29.91
CA GLN A 190 -11.72 15.81 30.09
C GLN A 190 -10.54 15.10 29.44
N VAL A 191 -9.62 15.89 28.88
CA VAL A 191 -8.29 15.42 28.50
C VAL A 191 -7.54 15.01 29.78
N PRO A 192 -6.83 13.86 29.79
CA PRO A 192 -6.04 13.44 30.95
C PRO A 192 -5.10 14.55 31.43
N GLU A 193 -5.13 14.86 32.73
CA GLU A 193 -4.35 15.97 33.32
C GLU A 193 -2.85 15.87 32.99
N ILE A 194 -2.31 14.66 32.89
CA ILE A 194 -0.91 14.44 32.52
C ILE A 194 -0.56 15.03 31.16
N LEU A 195 -1.46 14.97 30.18
CA LEU A 195 -1.26 15.54 28.85
C LEU A 195 -1.35 17.07 28.84
N LEU A 196 -1.91 17.67 29.89
CA LEU A 196 -1.98 19.12 30.08
C LEU A 196 -0.81 19.67 30.90
N SER A 197 0.03 18.80 31.47
CA SER A 197 1.07 19.18 32.43
C SER A 197 2.34 19.78 31.83
N GLY A 198 2.61 19.54 30.54
CA GLY A 198 3.86 19.92 29.88
C GLY A 198 5.09 19.10 30.31
N HIS A 199 4.93 18.09 31.18
CA HIS A 199 6.03 17.22 31.61
C HIS A 199 6.31 16.11 30.59
N GLU A 200 7.18 16.38 29.63
CA GLU A 200 7.47 15.49 28.49
C GLU A 200 7.78 14.03 28.89
N ALA A 201 8.68 13.81 29.86
CA ALA A 201 9.03 12.47 30.30
C ALA A 201 7.80 11.69 30.83
N LYS A 202 7.00 12.31 31.70
CA LYS A 202 5.78 11.69 32.23
C LYS A 202 4.70 11.47 31.18
N ILE A 203 4.64 12.35 30.17
CA ILE A 203 3.72 12.19 29.02
C ILE A 203 4.15 10.98 28.19
N ASN A 204 5.45 10.80 27.96
CA ASN A 204 5.97 9.66 27.21
C ASN A 204 5.77 8.34 27.96
N ASP A 205 6.03 8.32 29.28
CA ASP A 205 5.73 7.17 30.14
C ASP A 205 4.24 6.80 30.07
N TRP A 206 3.36 7.79 30.23
CA TRP A 206 1.92 7.59 30.12
C TRP A 206 1.51 7.06 28.73
N ARG A 207 2.07 7.60 27.65
CA ARG A 207 1.78 7.13 26.29
C ARG A 207 2.19 5.67 26.10
N HIS A 208 3.37 5.30 26.59
CA HIS A 208 3.86 3.93 26.52
C HIS A 208 2.95 2.96 27.29
N GLU A 209 2.60 3.30 28.54
CA GLU A 209 1.68 2.50 29.35
C GLU A 209 0.31 2.33 28.67
N GLN A 210 -0.24 3.40 28.08
CA GLN A 210 -1.51 3.33 27.35
C GLN A 210 -1.41 2.52 26.06
N ALA A 211 -0.32 2.65 25.29
CA ALA A 211 -0.06 1.86 24.09
C ALA A 211 -0.03 0.36 24.42
N LEU A 212 0.70 -0.02 25.48
CA LEU A 212 0.76 -1.41 25.95
C LEU A 212 -0.61 -1.93 26.38
N ALA A 213 -1.31 -1.20 27.26
CA ALA A 213 -2.63 -1.60 27.76
C ALA A 213 -3.67 -1.71 26.62
N ARG A 214 -3.60 -0.84 25.61
CA ARG A 214 -4.46 -0.92 24.41
C ARG A 214 -4.12 -2.11 23.55
N THR A 215 -2.84 -2.39 23.33
CA THR A 215 -2.37 -3.54 22.56
C THR A 215 -2.85 -4.82 23.22
N GLN A 216 -2.59 -5.00 24.52
CA GLN A 216 -3.05 -6.17 25.27
C GLN A 216 -4.57 -6.39 25.19
N ARG A 217 -5.35 -5.31 25.15
CA ARG A 217 -6.82 -5.38 25.10
C ARG A 217 -7.38 -5.63 23.70
N LEU A 218 -6.77 -5.05 22.66
CA LEU A 218 -7.36 -4.99 21.31
C LEU A 218 -6.65 -5.90 20.30
N ARG A 219 -5.34 -6.10 20.48
CA ARG A 219 -4.46 -6.87 19.61
C ARG A 219 -3.45 -7.66 20.46
N PRO A 220 -3.92 -8.55 21.36
CA PRO A 220 -3.03 -9.35 22.21
C PRO A 220 -2.07 -10.20 21.37
N ASP A 221 -2.45 -10.55 20.14
CA ASP A 221 -1.61 -11.26 19.16
C ASP A 221 -0.30 -10.54 18.81
N LEU A 222 -0.19 -9.22 19.05
CA LEU A 222 1.05 -8.48 18.84
C LEU A 222 2.03 -8.58 20.03
N LEU A 223 1.61 -9.16 21.16
CA LEU A 223 2.42 -9.34 22.36
C LEU A 223 2.86 -10.79 22.56
N GLU A 224 2.37 -11.70 21.72
CA GLU A 224 2.73 -13.11 21.73
C GLU A 224 3.92 -13.30 20.76
N ASP A 225 5.07 -13.72 21.30
CA ASP A 225 6.25 -14.11 20.50
C ASP A 225 6.00 -15.40 19.70
#